data_AF-A0A0D8IW65-F1
#
_entry.id   AF-A0A0D8IW65-F1
#
_cell.length_a   1.000
_cell.length_b   1.000
_cell.length_c   1.000
_cell.angle_alpha   90.00
_cell.angle_beta   90.00
_cell.angle_gamma   90.00
#
_symmetry.space_group_name_H-M   'P 1'
#
loop_
_entity.id
_entity.type
_entity.pdbx_description
1 polymer ?
#
loop_
_entity_poly.entity_id
_entity_poly.type
_entity_poly.pdbx_seq_one_letter_code
_entity_poly.pdbx_strand_id
1 'polypeptide(L)'
;MIYLSKELCKLLRAWQKESAWEKKQRGRGGLEEEDYLFRQPGGDPMVPGTFTFRFKKILREGNLPDNLNVHSLRHTNASMLIAQGVDVRTVAGLLGHAQPGTTLDIYSHAFDKNKKLAQEKLAEAMGL
;
A
#
# COMPACT_ATOMS: atom_id res chain seq x y z
N MET A 1 -0.48 7.94 13.38
CA MET A 1 -1.40 8.58 12.42
C MET A 1 -0.91 8.28 11.02
N ILE A 2 -1.77 7.81 10.11
CA ILE A 2 -1.39 7.52 8.71
C ILE A 2 -1.84 8.70 7.84
N TYR A 3 -0.94 9.19 6.99
CA TYR A 3 -1.23 10.27 6.06
C TYR A 3 -1.59 9.69 4.69
N LEU A 4 -2.64 10.24 4.06
CA LEU A 4 -3.07 9.84 2.72
C LEU A 4 -2.68 10.94 1.73
N SER A 5 -2.13 10.54 0.58
CA SER A 5 -1.87 11.49 -0.50
C SER A 5 -3.19 12.02 -1.08
N LYS A 6 -3.12 13.19 -1.75
CA LYS A 6 -4.28 13.75 -2.47
C LYS A 6 -4.83 12.76 -3.49
N GLU A 7 -3.95 12.00 -4.11
CA GLU A 7 -4.27 11.04 -5.17
C GLU A 7 -5.00 9.83 -4.61
N LEU A 8 -4.55 9.32 -3.46
CA LEU A 8 -5.27 8.27 -2.74
C LEU A 8 -6.64 8.76 -2.26
N CYS A 9 -6.73 10.00 -1.77
CA CYS A 9 -8.02 10.60 -1.40
C CYS A 9 -8.99 10.69 -2.58
N LYS A 10 -8.50 11.01 -3.79
CA LYS A 10 -9.33 11.02 -5.02
C LYS A 10 -9.86 9.62 -5.32
N LEU A 11 -8.99 8.60 -5.26
CA LEU A 11 -9.40 7.20 -5.50
C LEU A 11 -10.43 6.73 -4.48
N LEU A 12 -10.23 7.03 -3.19
CA LEU A 12 -11.16 6.64 -2.13
C LEU A 12 -12.52 7.33 -2.30
N ARG A 13 -12.56 8.60 -2.72
CA ARG A 13 -13.82 9.30 -3.01
C ARG A 13 -14.54 8.73 -4.23
N ALA A 14 -13.80 8.33 -5.26
CA ALA A 14 -14.39 7.66 -6.42
C ALA A 14 -15.01 6.32 -6.01
N TRP A 15 -14.28 5.52 -5.22
CA TRP A 15 -14.76 4.26 -4.67
C TRP A 15 -15.98 4.44 -3.75
N GLN A 16 -16.02 5.50 -2.94
CA GLN A 16 -17.16 5.82 -2.10
C GLN A 16 -18.42 6.12 -2.94
N LYS A 17 -18.29 6.86 -4.04
CA LYS A 17 -19.40 7.13 -4.97
C LYS A 17 -19.91 5.85 -5.62
N GLU A 18 -19.02 4.98 -6.07
CA GLU A 18 -19.36 3.69 -6.64
C GLU A 18 -20.10 2.81 -5.61
N SER A 19 -19.58 2.74 -4.39
CA SER A 19 -20.21 2.00 -3.28
C SER A 19 -21.61 2.52 -2.96
N ALA A 20 -21.81 3.84 -2.99
CA ALA A 20 -23.12 4.46 -2.77
C ALA A 20 -24.11 4.11 -3.88
N TRP A 21 -23.63 4.14 -5.13
CA TRP A 21 -24.42 3.74 -6.29
C TRP A 21 -24.83 2.26 -6.18
N GLU A 22 -23.90 1.36 -5.85
CA GLU A 22 -24.20 -0.07 -5.68
C GLU A 22 -25.24 -0.33 -4.57
N LYS A 23 -25.12 0.33 -3.42
CA LYS A 23 -26.06 0.17 -2.29
C LYS A 23 -27.47 0.64 -2.67
N LYS A 24 -27.57 1.77 -3.39
CA LYS A 24 -28.83 2.31 -3.90
C LYS A 24 -29.47 1.35 -4.92
N GLN A 25 -28.69 0.82 -5.85
CA GLN A 25 -29.20 -0.12 -6.87
C GLN A 25 -29.74 -1.42 -6.25
N ARG A 26 -29.26 -1.79 -5.07
CA ARG A 26 -29.77 -2.95 -4.31
C ARG A 26 -30.97 -2.63 -3.40
N GLY A 27 -31.52 -1.41 -3.47
CA GLY A 27 -32.65 -1.00 -2.65
C GLY A 27 -32.31 -0.83 -1.16
N ARG A 28 -31.03 -0.68 -0.81
CA ARG A 28 -30.56 -0.59 0.59
C ARG A 28 -30.28 0.84 1.05
N GLY A 29 -30.78 1.84 0.34
CA GLY A 29 -30.58 3.25 0.69
C GLY A 29 -29.18 3.78 0.33
N GLY A 30 -28.80 4.90 0.96
CA GLY A 30 -27.51 5.58 0.78
C GLY A 30 -26.42 5.02 1.69
N LEU A 31 -25.19 5.53 1.54
CA LEU A 31 -24.11 5.21 2.47
C LEU A 31 -24.29 5.96 3.78
N GLU A 32 -24.09 5.25 4.88
CA GLU A 32 -24.06 5.81 6.23
C GLU A 32 -22.61 5.92 6.72
N GLU A 33 -22.36 6.63 7.81
CA GLU A 33 -21.01 6.87 8.33
C GLU A 33 -20.38 5.58 8.92
N GLU A 34 -21.22 4.70 9.46
CA GLU A 34 -20.82 3.43 10.07
C GLU A 34 -20.55 2.33 9.05
N ASP A 35 -20.88 2.57 7.77
CA ASP A 35 -20.66 1.59 6.71
C ASP A 35 -19.16 1.33 6.49
N TYR A 36 -18.79 0.05 6.34
CA TYR A 36 -17.45 -0.31 5.92
C TYR A 36 -17.10 0.26 4.53
N LEU A 37 -15.90 0.83 4.42
CA LEU A 37 -15.37 1.32 3.14
C LEU A 37 -15.24 0.19 2.11
N PHE A 38 -14.71 -0.96 2.52
CA PHE A 38 -14.67 -2.19 1.72
C PHE A 38 -15.65 -3.19 2.29
N ARG A 39 -16.73 -3.42 1.55
CA ARG A 39 -17.89 -4.18 2.04
C ARG A 39 -18.31 -5.28 1.06
N GLN A 40 -19.04 -6.22 1.59
CA GLN A 40 -19.81 -7.19 0.83
C GLN A 40 -21.17 -6.58 0.42
N PRO A 41 -21.87 -7.18 -0.56
CA PRO A 41 -23.23 -6.79 -0.91
C PRO A 41 -24.21 -6.68 0.27
N GLY A 42 -24.00 -7.51 1.31
CA GLY A 42 -24.81 -7.55 2.52
C GLY A 42 -24.56 -6.41 3.51
N GLY A 43 -23.53 -5.59 3.31
CA GLY A 43 -23.09 -4.56 4.26
C GLY A 43 -21.96 -5.01 5.18
N ASP A 44 -21.76 -6.32 5.34
CA ASP A 44 -20.65 -6.90 6.08
C ASP A 44 -19.28 -6.45 5.55
N PRO A 45 -18.22 -6.45 6.38
CA PRO A 45 -16.88 -6.14 5.90
C PRO A 45 -16.45 -7.15 4.84
N MET A 46 -15.71 -6.66 3.84
CA MET A 46 -15.16 -7.53 2.79
C MET A 46 -14.25 -8.59 3.41
N VAL A 47 -14.46 -9.86 3.02
CA VAL A 47 -13.61 -10.96 3.48
C VAL A 47 -12.18 -10.75 2.94
N PRO A 48 -11.13 -10.90 3.75
CA PRO A 48 -9.74 -10.70 3.29
C PRO A 48 -9.37 -11.54 2.05
N GLY A 49 -9.89 -12.76 1.95
CA GLY A 49 -9.70 -13.65 0.80
C GLY A 49 -10.19 -13.07 -0.54
N THR A 50 -11.17 -12.16 -0.52
CA THR A 50 -11.66 -11.46 -1.72
C THR A 50 -10.57 -10.62 -2.38
N PHE A 51 -9.73 -9.94 -1.59
CA PHE A 51 -8.60 -9.18 -2.12
C PHE A 51 -7.58 -10.10 -2.77
N THR A 52 -7.22 -11.20 -2.12
CA THR A 52 -6.30 -12.20 -2.67
C THR A 52 -6.81 -12.76 -3.99
N PHE A 53 -8.08 -13.18 -4.03
CA PHE A 53 -8.70 -13.73 -5.23
C PHE A 53 -8.70 -12.70 -6.38
N ARG A 54 -9.16 -11.47 -6.11
CA ARG A 54 -9.19 -10.40 -7.12
C ARG A 54 -7.79 -10.05 -7.61
N PHE A 55 -6.80 -10.00 -6.72
CA PHE A 55 -5.42 -9.74 -7.09
C PHE A 55 -4.86 -10.83 -8.01
N LYS A 56 -5.09 -12.11 -7.70
CA LYS A 56 -4.70 -13.23 -8.56
C LYS A 56 -5.34 -13.17 -9.95
N LYS A 57 -6.61 -12.76 -10.01
CA LYS A 57 -7.30 -12.54 -11.29
C LYS A 57 -6.62 -11.43 -12.11
N ILE A 58 -6.31 -10.29 -11.49
CA ILE A 58 -5.59 -9.18 -12.13
C ILE A 58 -4.22 -9.62 -12.64
N LEU A 59 -3.46 -10.40 -11.86
CA LEU A 59 -2.16 -10.91 -12.30
C LEU A 59 -2.27 -11.76 -13.56
N ARG A 60 -3.26 -12.66 -13.62
CA ARG A 60 -3.49 -13.54 -14.79
C ARG A 60 -3.91 -12.73 -16.01
N GLU A 61 -4.84 -11.80 -15.85
CA GLU A 61 -5.30 -10.91 -16.93
C GLU A 61 -4.16 -10.02 -17.46
N GLY A 62 -3.23 -9.62 -16.59
CA GLY A 62 -2.06 -8.83 -16.94
C GLY A 62 -0.84 -9.63 -17.41
N ASN A 63 -0.94 -10.96 -17.56
CA ASN A 63 0.20 -11.86 -17.84
C ASN A 63 1.39 -11.65 -16.87
N LEU A 64 1.10 -11.43 -15.59
CA LEU A 64 2.09 -11.24 -14.53
C LEU A 64 2.36 -12.54 -13.75
N PRO A 65 3.52 -12.65 -13.05
CA PRO A 65 3.89 -13.85 -12.31
C PRO A 65 2.86 -14.25 -11.23
N ASP A 66 2.40 -15.50 -11.27
CA ASP A 66 1.36 -15.99 -10.33
C ASP A 66 1.92 -16.31 -8.92
N ASN A 67 3.22 -16.12 -8.66
CA ASN A 67 3.78 -16.21 -7.31
C ASN A 67 3.63 -14.90 -6.51
N LEU A 68 3.26 -13.79 -7.15
CA LEU A 68 3.01 -12.51 -6.46
C LEU A 68 1.74 -12.59 -5.61
N ASN A 69 1.74 -11.91 -4.46
CA ASN A 69 0.60 -11.84 -3.56
C ASN A 69 0.34 -10.39 -3.10
N VAL A 70 -0.77 -10.17 -2.40
CA VAL A 70 -1.14 -8.81 -1.94
C VAL A 70 -0.06 -8.22 -1.02
N HIS A 71 0.63 -9.05 -0.23
CA HIS A 71 1.74 -8.60 0.63
C HIS A 71 2.96 -8.16 -0.19
N SER A 72 3.15 -8.66 -1.41
CA SER A 72 4.16 -8.16 -2.34
C SER A 72 3.98 -6.66 -2.62
N LEU A 73 2.74 -6.14 -2.67
CA LEU A 73 2.51 -4.70 -2.83
C LEU A 73 3.03 -3.88 -1.64
N ARG A 74 2.88 -4.42 -0.43
CA ARG A 74 3.43 -3.82 0.80
C ARG A 74 4.96 -3.81 0.76
N HIS A 75 5.59 -4.89 0.28
CA HIS A 75 7.03 -4.92 0.06
C HIS A 75 7.49 -3.90 -0.98
N THR A 76 6.76 -3.77 -2.10
CA THR A 76 7.08 -2.76 -3.11
C THR A 76 7.01 -1.36 -2.54
N ASN A 77 5.95 -1.03 -1.77
CA ASN A 77 5.82 0.28 -1.12
C ASN A 77 7.02 0.58 -0.20
N ALA A 78 7.38 -0.36 0.67
CA ALA A 78 8.52 -0.20 1.57
C ALA A 78 9.85 -0.02 0.82
N SER A 79 10.11 -0.88 -0.17
CA SER A 79 11.33 -0.81 -0.98
C SER A 79 11.42 0.51 -1.75
N MET A 80 10.31 1.04 -2.27
CA MET A 80 10.27 2.34 -2.95
C MET A 80 10.56 3.50 -1.99
N LEU A 81 9.96 3.51 -0.80
CA LEU A 81 10.23 4.53 0.21
C LEU A 81 11.70 4.52 0.64
N ILE A 82 12.26 3.32 0.87
CA ILE A 82 13.68 3.16 1.22
C ILE A 82 14.56 3.67 0.07
N ALA A 83 14.29 3.27 -1.18
CA ALA A 83 15.08 3.72 -2.34
C ALA A 83 15.02 5.24 -2.56
N GLN A 84 13.93 5.91 -2.13
CA GLN A 84 13.80 7.36 -2.14
C GLN A 84 14.51 8.04 -0.96
N GLY A 85 15.17 7.28 -0.09
CA GLY A 85 15.93 7.80 1.05
C GLY A 85 15.07 8.11 2.28
N VAL A 86 13.83 7.63 2.34
CA VAL A 86 12.98 7.78 3.54
C VAL A 86 13.60 6.98 4.69
N ASP A 87 13.67 7.58 5.88
CA ASP A 87 14.28 6.94 7.04
C ASP A 87 13.48 5.70 7.48
N VAL A 88 14.20 4.71 8.02
CA VAL A 88 13.61 3.41 8.36
C VAL A 88 12.54 3.50 9.45
N ARG A 89 12.61 4.48 10.35
CA ARG A 89 11.62 4.65 11.42
C ARG A 89 10.30 5.14 10.83
N THR A 90 10.35 6.09 9.90
CA THR A 90 9.17 6.54 9.14
C THR A 90 8.58 5.41 8.31
N VAL A 91 9.41 4.64 7.58
CA VAL A 91 8.92 3.47 6.82
C VAL A 91 8.26 2.44 7.75
N ALA A 92 8.90 2.09 8.87
CA ALA A 92 8.34 1.16 9.86
C ALA A 92 7.00 1.66 10.42
N GLY A 93 6.89 2.96 10.72
CA GLY A 93 5.65 3.59 11.19
C GLY A 93 4.53 3.53 10.14
N LEU A 94 4.84 3.76 8.86
CA LEU A 94 3.87 3.64 7.76
C LEU A 94 3.41 2.19 7.53
N LEU A 95 4.28 1.22 7.77
CA LEU A 95 3.95 -0.21 7.70
C LEU A 95 3.22 -0.71 8.96
N GLY A 96 3.27 0.04 10.06
CA GLY A 96 2.74 -0.40 11.35
C GLY A 96 3.58 -1.51 12.00
N HIS A 97 4.89 -1.57 11.72
CA HIS A 97 5.79 -2.43 12.47
C HIS A 97 6.07 -1.81 13.84
N ALA A 98 5.81 -2.57 14.91
CA ALA A 98 6.06 -2.11 16.28
C ALA A 98 7.55 -1.84 16.55
N GLN A 99 8.43 -2.57 15.87
CA GLN A 99 9.88 -2.43 15.97
C GLN A 99 10.50 -2.11 14.60
N PRO A 100 11.28 -1.02 14.47
CA PRO A 100 11.96 -0.69 13.21
C PRO A 100 12.94 -1.76 12.71
N GLY A 101 13.50 -2.56 13.62
CA GLY A 101 14.39 -3.68 13.30
C GLY A 101 13.78 -4.66 12.30
N THR A 102 12.48 -4.95 12.42
CA THR A 102 11.74 -5.79 11.47
C THR A 102 11.80 -5.24 10.04
N THR A 103 11.76 -3.92 9.86
CA THR A 103 11.89 -3.28 8.54
C THR A 103 13.33 -3.36 8.03
N LEU A 104 14.32 -3.14 8.90
CA LEU A 104 15.74 -3.28 8.54
C LEU A 104 16.07 -4.70 8.06
N ASP A 105 15.60 -5.70 8.78
CA ASP A 105 15.88 -7.11 8.47
C ASP A 105 15.23 -7.53 7.16
N ILE A 106 13.97 -7.14 6.94
CA ILE A 106 13.20 -7.49 5.74
C ILE A 106 13.72 -6.77 4.48
N TYR A 107 14.23 -5.54 4.60
CA TYR A 107 14.62 -4.70 3.46
C TYR A 107 16.11 -4.35 3.41
N SER A 108 16.96 -5.13 4.09
CA SER A 108 18.42 -4.93 4.17
C SER A 108 19.08 -4.68 2.81
N HIS A 109 18.72 -5.47 1.80
CA HIS A 109 19.21 -5.29 0.43
C HIS A 109 18.86 -3.95 -0.22
N ALA A 110 17.70 -3.36 0.12
CA ALA A 110 17.31 -2.04 -0.36
C ALA A 110 18.19 -0.95 0.27
N PHE A 111 18.53 -1.10 1.56
CA PHE A 111 19.44 -0.19 2.25
C PHE A 111 20.89 -0.29 1.75
N ASP A 112 21.36 -1.47 1.35
CA ASP A 112 22.72 -1.62 0.82
C ASP A 112 22.93 -0.82 -0.48
N LYS A 113 21.90 -0.73 -1.35
CA LYS A 113 21.95 0.14 -2.52
C LYS A 113 22.06 1.62 -2.14
N ASN A 114 21.40 2.04 -1.07
CA ASN A 114 21.49 3.42 -0.57
C ASN A 114 22.88 3.75 -0.01
N LYS A 115 23.61 2.78 0.54
CA LYS A 115 24.98 3.02 1.06
C LYS A 115 25.91 3.53 -0.04
N LYS A 116 25.83 2.95 -1.24
CA LYS A 116 26.63 3.40 -2.38
C LYS A 116 26.27 4.84 -2.79
N LEU A 117 24.98 5.13 -2.95
CA LEU A 117 24.50 6.47 -3.27
C LEU A 117 24.89 7.51 -2.19
N ALA A 118 24.91 7.11 -0.92
CA ALA A 118 25.31 7.97 0.18
C ALA A 118 26.80 8.36 0.10
N GLN A 119 27.67 7.42 -0.29
CA GLN A 119 29.10 7.71 -0.51
C GLN A 119 29.31 8.64 -1.71
N GLU A 120 28.57 8.43 -2.80
CA GLU A 120 28.61 9.31 -3.98
C GLU A 120 28.17 10.74 -3.64
N LYS A 121 27.06 10.89 -2.88
CA LYS A 121 26.59 12.20 -2.40
C LYS A 121 27.55 12.87 -1.44
N LEU A 122 28.24 12.10 -0.60
CA LEU A 122 29.25 12.63 0.30
C LEU A 122 30.46 13.17 -0.49
N ALA A 123 30.93 12.42 -1.49
CA ALA A 123 32.00 12.87 -2.38
C ALA A 123 31.62 14.18 -3.09
N GLU A 124 30.42 14.25 -3.66
CA GLU A 124 29.89 15.47 -4.31
C GLU A 124 29.82 16.66 -3.34
N ALA A 125 29.25 16.46 -2.14
CA ALA A 125 29.13 17.52 -1.12
C ALA A 125 30.49 18.00 -0.60
N MET A 126 31.50 17.12 -0.62
CA MET A 126 32.88 17.43 -0.24
C MET A 126 33.72 17.97 -1.40
N GLY A 127 33.20 17.96 -2.63
CA GLY A 127 33.92 18.38 -3.83
C GLY A 127 35.05 17.43 -4.25
N LEU A 128 34.90 16.12 -3.97
CA LEU A 128 35.85 15.06 -4.31
C LEU A 128 35.53 14.39 -5.66
#